data_AF-A0A8X6ML51-F1
#
_entry.id   AF-A0A8X6ML51-F1
#
_cell.length_a   1.000
_cell.length_b   1.000
_cell.length_c   1.000
_cell.angle_alpha   90.00
_cell.angle_beta   90.00
_cell.angle_gamma   90.00
#
_symmetry.space_group_name_H-M   'P 1'
#
loop_
_entity.id
_entity.type
_entity.pdbx_description
1 polymer ?
#
loop_
_entity_poly.entity_id
_entity_poly.type
_entity_poly.pdbx_seq_one_letter_code
_entity_poly.pdbx_strand_id
1 'polypeptide(L)'
;MEAVINKLTIYYGNAIRANAQNVSEMRQAIWAVWAHSTSTDDETKHRFCPKGSDSWCKYNVLEFNHKAQVFKNKNNLPKAVSEAIKQVLRIYHI
;
A
#
# COMPACT_ATOMS: atom_id res chain seq x y z
N MET A 1 16.65 7.91 3.11
CA MET A 1 15.88 8.26 1.89
C MET A 1 15.87 7.11 0.88
N GLU A 2 17.06 6.59 0.51
CA GLU A 2 17.20 5.50 -0.48
C GLU A 2 16.35 4.26 -0.20
N ALA A 3 16.26 3.83 1.06
CA ALA A 3 15.47 2.65 1.44
C ALA A 3 13.96 2.77 1.18
N VAL A 4 13.38 3.99 1.21
CA VAL A 4 11.94 4.19 1.00
C VAL A 4 11.61 4.17 -0.50
N ILE A 5 12.41 4.87 -1.30
CA ILE A 5 12.25 4.89 -2.76
C ILE A 5 12.40 3.47 -3.31
N ASN A 6 13.42 2.72 -2.86
CA ASN A 6 13.62 1.33 -3.28
C ASN A 6 12.41 0.44 -2.94
N LYS A 7 11.84 0.57 -1.73
CA LYS A 7 10.64 -0.20 -1.34
C LYS A 7 9.44 0.13 -2.22
N LEU A 8 9.17 1.42 -2.46
CA LEU A 8 8.06 1.84 -3.31
C LEU A 8 8.22 1.30 -4.74
N THR A 9 9.41 1.39 -5.32
CA THR A 9 9.70 0.86 -6.65
C THR A 9 9.48 -0.66 -6.72
N ILE A 10 9.97 -1.40 -5.71
CA ILE A 10 9.77 -2.86 -5.63
C ILE A 10 8.28 -3.20 -5.53
N TYR A 11 7.53 -2.55 -4.64
CA TYR A 11 6.12 -2.81 -4.43
C TYR A 11 5.28 -2.47 -5.67
N TYR A 12 5.58 -1.34 -6.31
CA TYR A 12 4.93 -0.94 -7.56
C TYR A 12 5.19 -1.96 -8.68
N GLY A 13 6.44 -2.38 -8.87
CA GLY A 13 6.78 -3.41 -9.85
C GLY A 13 6.11 -4.76 -9.57
N ASN A 14 6.00 -5.15 -8.30
CA ASN A 14 5.30 -6.37 -7.90
C ASN A 14 3.80 -6.28 -8.19
N ALA A 15 3.16 -5.13 -7.90
CA ALA A 15 1.75 -4.91 -8.19
C ALA A 15 1.44 -5.09 -9.68
N ILE A 16 2.30 -4.59 -10.57
CA ILE A 16 2.15 -4.78 -12.02
C ILE A 16 2.34 -6.24 -12.42
N ARG A 17 3.48 -6.85 -12.04
CA ARG A 17 3.81 -8.23 -12.47
C ARG A 17 2.81 -9.27 -11.98
N ALA A 18 2.34 -9.14 -10.73
CA ALA A 18 1.39 -10.08 -10.15
C ALA A 18 -0.02 -10.00 -10.78
N ASN A 19 -0.36 -8.86 -11.39
CA ASN A 19 -1.71 -8.60 -11.93
C ASN A 19 -1.67 -8.29 -13.43
N ALA A 20 -0.66 -8.77 -14.16
CA ALA A 20 -0.41 -8.42 -15.56
C ALA A 20 -1.58 -8.78 -16.50
N GLN A 21 -2.43 -9.74 -16.10
CA GLN A 21 -3.58 -10.20 -16.88
C GLN A 21 -4.89 -9.49 -16.52
N ASN A 22 -4.91 -8.65 -15.49
CA ASN A 22 -6.11 -7.96 -15.03
C ASN A 22 -5.80 -6.50 -14.65
N VAL A 23 -6.13 -5.59 -15.56
CA VAL A 23 -5.89 -4.15 -15.38
C VAL A 23 -6.61 -3.61 -14.14
N SER A 24 -7.82 -4.09 -13.84
CA SER A 24 -8.58 -3.62 -12.67
C SER A 24 -7.88 -4.01 -11.37
N GLU A 25 -7.41 -5.26 -11.27
CA GLU A 25 -6.67 -5.74 -10.10
C GLU A 25 -5.30 -5.07 -9.99
N MET A 26 -4.62 -4.83 -11.11
CA MET A 26 -3.36 -4.09 -11.15
C MET A 26 -3.52 -2.67 -10.59
N ARG A 27 -4.55 -1.94 -11.02
CA ARG A 27 -4.89 -0.61 -10.49
C ARG A 27 -5.12 -0.65 -8.99
N GLN A 28 -5.96 -1.58 -8.52
CA GLN A 28 -6.24 -1.75 -7.10
C GLN A 28 -4.96 -2.08 -6.31
N ALA A 29 -4.10 -2.94 -6.83
CA ALA A 29 -2.83 -3.29 -6.21
C ALA A 29 -1.85 -2.10 -6.15
N ILE A 30 -1.79 -1.27 -7.19
CA ILE A 30 -0.98 -0.04 -7.18
C ILE A 30 -1.52 0.95 -6.14
N TRP A 31 -2.84 1.16 -6.06
CA TRP A 31 -3.44 1.98 -5.00
C TRP A 31 -3.18 1.42 -3.60
N ALA A 32 -3.11 0.09 -3.45
CA ALA A 32 -2.73 -0.53 -2.19
C ALA A 32 -1.30 -0.15 -1.77
N VAL A 33 -0.35 -0.04 -2.70
CA VAL A 33 1.02 0.42 -2.40
C VAL A 33 1.03 1.85 -1.85
N TRP A 34 0.32 2.76 -2.49
CA TRP A 34 0.21 4.15 -2.02
C TRP A 34 -0.51 4.24 -0.67
N ALA A 35 -1.64 3.56 -0.54
CA ALA A 35 -2.45 3.57 0.68
C ALA A 35 -1.68 2.97 1.87
N HIS A 36 -0.99 1.85 1.66
CA HIS A 36 -0.13 1.22 2.66
C HIS A 36 1.00 2.14 3.12
N SER A 37 1.65 2.85 2.20
CA SER A 37 2.79 3.73 2.47
C SER A 37 2.43 5.07 3.12
N THR A 38 1.13 5.38 3.20
CA THR A 38 0.59 6.64 3.73
C THR A 38 -0.39 6.43 4.88
N SER A 39 -0.56 5.19 5.33
CA SER A 39 -1.38 4.82 6.47
C SER A 39 -0.76 5.36 7.76
N THR A 40 -1.58 5.89 8.66
CA THR A 40 -1.15 6.33 9.98
C THR A 40 -1.92 5.56 11.06
N ASP A 41 -1.54 5.72 12.33
CA ASP A 41 -2.29 5.14 13.45
C ASP A 41 -3.69 5.76 13.56
N ASP A 42 -3.83 7.05 13.23
CA ASP A 42 -5.10 7.79 13.28
C ASP A 42 -5.95 7.59 12.01
N GLU A 43 -5.30 7.25 10.88
CA GLU A 43 -5.94 7.09 9.58
C GLU A 43 -5.44 5.80 8.91
N THR A 44 -6.14 4.69 9.19
CA THR A 44 -5.79 3.36 8.68
C THR A 44 -6.19 3.19 7.22
N LYS A 45 -5.23 2.84 6.35
CA LYS A 45 -5.41 2.77 4.89
C LYS A 45 -5.08 1.41 4.28
N HIS A 46 -5.21 0.33 5.06
CA HIS A 46 -4.85 -1.03 4.63
C HIS A 46 -5.97 -1.77 3.86
N ARG A 47 -7.12 -1.12 3.63
CA ARG A 47 -8.31 -1.74 3.02
C ARG A 47 -8.09 -2.35 1.63
N PHE A 48 -7.12 -1.82 0.87
CA PHE A 48 -6.80 -2.28 -0.48
C PHE A 48 -5.74 -3.38 -0.51
N CYS A 49 -5.07 -3.62 0.61
CA CYS A 49 -4.09 -4.69 0.71
C CYS A 49 -4.81 -6.06 0.72
N PRO A 50 -4.15 -7.15 0.29
CA PRO A 50 -4.71 -8.50 0.41
C PRO A 50 -5.13 -8.81 1.85
N LYS A 51 -6.18 -9.61 2.02
CA LYS A 51 -6.65 -10.06 3.34
C LYS A 51 -6.16 -11.49 3.62
N GLY A 52 -6.29 -11.93 4.87
CA GLY A 52 -5.92 -13.29 5.27
C GLY A 52 -4.54 -13.40 5.91
N SER A 53 -4.23 -14.60 6.40
CA SER A 53 -2.95 -14.94 7.03
C SER A 53 -1.75 -14.76 6.09
N ASP A 54 -1.97 -14.93 4.79
CA ASP A 54 -0.91 -14.92 3.78
C ASP A 54 -0.73 -13.53 3.16
N SER A 55 -1.38 -12.51 3.73
CA SER A 55 -1.21 -11.14 3.29
C SER A 55 0.21 -10.64 3.54
N TRP A 56 0.78 -9.96 2.56
CA TRP A 56 2.02 -9.20 2.77
C TRP A 56 1.82 -7.98 3.69
N CYS A 57 0.57 -7.55 3.90
CA CYS A 57 0.23 -6.46 4.80
C CYS A 57 0.10 -6.96 6.24
N LYS A 58 1.08 -6.61 7.08
CA LYS A 58 1.11 -6.99 8.49
C LYS A 58 -0.14 -6.55 9.28
N TYR A 59 -0.73 -5.40 8.95
CA TYR A 59 -1.98 -4.98 9.57
C TYR A 59 -3.10 -5.97 9.24
N ASN A 60 -3.29 -6.33 7.96
CA ASN A 60 -4.34 -7.27 7.56
C ASN A 60 -4.12 -8.69 8.10
N VAL A 61 -2.86 -9.12 8.26
CA VAL A 61 -2.55 -10.38 8.96
C VAL A 61 -2.98 -10.34 10.42
N LEU A 62 -2.71 -9.23 11.12
CA LEU A 62 -3.15 -9.06 12.51
C LEU A 62 -4.68 -8.93 12.60
N GLU A 63 -5.30 -8.21 11.67
CA GLU A 63 -6.76 -8.08 11.57
C GLU A 63 -7.42 -9.44 11.39
N PHE A 64 -6.92 -10.28 10.49
CA PHE A 64 -7.39 -11.65 10.30
C PHE A 64 -7.29 -12.50 11.59
N ASN A 65 -6.30 -12.23 12.42
CA ASN A 65 -6.08 -12.89 13.71
C ASN A 65 -6.72 -12.16 14.91
N HIS A 66 -7.60 -11.18 14.69
CA HIS A 66 -8.24 -10.35 15.72
C HIS A 66 -7.26 -9.62 16.66
N LYS A 67 -6.11 -9.20 16.12
CA LYS A 67 -5.00 -8.54 16.82
C LYS A 67 -4.63 -7.18 16.24
N ALA A 68 -5.44 -6.57 15.38
CA ALA A 68 -5.13 -5.29 14.74
C ALA A 68 -4.83 -4.15 15.73
N GLN A 69 -5.38 -4.19 16.94
CA GLN A 69 -5.21 -3.19 18.00
C GLN A 69 -3.77 -3.03 18.49
N VAL A 70 -2.91 -4.04 18.29
CA VAL A 70 -1.48 -3.95 18.67
C VAL A 70 -0.60 -3.42 17.54
N PHE A 71 -1.17 -3.19 16.36
CA PHE A 71 -0.42 -2.70 15.22
C PHE A 71 -0.03 -1.24 15.41
N LYS A 72 1.19 -0.91 15.00
CA LYS A 72 1.72 0.44 14.95
C LYS A 72 2.30 0.70 13.57
N ASN A 73 1.81 1.73 12.91
CA ASN A 73 2.34 2.16 11.61
C ASN A 73 3.77 2.65 11.80
N LYS A 74 4.63 2.31 10.85
CA LYS A 74 6.02 2.73 10.84
C LYS A 74 6.27 3.60 9.62
N ASN A 75 6.93 4.73 9.83
CA ASN A 75 7.55 5.57 8.80
C ASN A 75 6.63 5.88 7.61
N ASN A 76 5.84 6.92 7.74
CA ASN A 76 4.93 7.35 6.69
C ASN A 76 5.64 8.29 5.72
N LEU A 77 5.23 8.25 4.45
CA LEU A 77 5.70 9.24 3.48
C LEU A 77 5.33 10.65 3.96
N PRO A 78 6.25 11.64 3.83
CA PRO A 78 5.90 13.03 4.05
C PRO A 78 4.68 13.41 3.20
N LYS A 79 3.77 14.21 3.78
CA LYS A 79 2.50 14.58 3.14
C LYS A 79 2.68 15.11 1.71
N ALA A 80 3.68 15.98 1.49
CA ALA A 80 3.96 16.53 0.17
C ALA A 80 4.31 15.44 -0.87
N VAL A 81 5.09 14.43 -0.48
CA VAL A 81 5.44 13.29 -1.35
C VAL A 81 4.22 12.41 -1.60
N SER A 82 3.44 12.12 -0.55
CA SER A 82 2.19 11.36 -0.67
C SER A 82 1.22 11.99 -1.67
N GLU A 83 0.99 13.31 -1.58
CA GLU A 83 0.09 14.02 -2.49
C GLU A 83 0.64 14.08 -3.91
N ALA A 84 1.95 14.25 -4.10
CA ALA A 84 2.56 14.20 -5.43
C ALA A 84 2.36 12.84 -6.11
N ILE A 85 2.57 11.72 -5.39
CA ILE A 85 2.35 10.37 -5.93
C ILE A 85 0.86 10.17 -6.25
N LYS A 86 -0.04 10.56 -5.33
CA LYS A 86 -1.49 10.46 -5.52
C LYS A 86 -1.96 11.20 -6.79
N GLN A 87 -1.40 12.37 -7.05
CA GLN A 87 -1.72 13.16 -8.23
C GLN A 87 -1.30 12.44 -9.51
N VAL A 88 -0.11 11.82 -9.54
CA VAL A 88 0.35 11.01 -10.68
C VAL A 88 -0.60 9.83 -10.93
N LEU A 89 -0.97 9.07 -9.89
CA LEU A 89 -1.89 7.94 -10.03
C LEU A 89 -3.24 8.38 -10.62
N ARG A 90 -3.77 9.51 -10.15
CA ARG A 90 -5.03 10.09 -10.65
C ARG A 90 -4.95 10.52 -12.11
N ILE A 91 -3.88 11.23 -12.51
CA ILE A 91 -3.71 11.76 -13.87
C ILE A 91 -3.68 10.61 -14.89
N TYR A 92 -2.97 9.53 -14.56
CA TYR A 92 -2.84 8.38 -15.47
C TYR A 92 -3.98 7.36 -15.36
N HIS A 93 -5.06 7.69 -14.62
CA HIS A 93 -6.19 6.79 -14.37
C HIS A 93 -5.73 5.40 -13.90
N ILE A 94 -4.67 5.38 -13.10
CA ILE A 94 -4.24 4.22 -12.34
C ILE A 94 -5.17 4.08 -11.14
#